data_AF-A0A835I2Y6-F1
#
_entry.id   AF-A0A835I2Y6-F1
#
_cell.length_a   1.000
_cell.length_b   1.000
_cell.length_c   1.000
_cell.angle_alpha   90.00
_cell.angle_beta   90.00
_cell.angle_gamma   90.00
#
_symmetry.space_group_name_H-M   'P 1'
#
loop_
_entity.id
_entity.type
_entity.pdbx_description
1 polymer ?
#
loop_
_entity_poly.entity_id
_entity_poly.type
_entity_poly.pdbx_seq_one_letter_code
_entity_poly.pdbx_strand_id
1 'polypeptide(L)'
;MGFPLLQTKIVDFFRIEKRVDVPPKGTSVQDGKKRRRRLVMYKKRRRLLPFVPTEDHARRLEQMGSLATALTALHIEYSNDLTYICDMAPRSANRAEFEKGGMQVLHKEDIETLDQCRAMWKKGEWPPLVVVFDQCEGYTVEADSQIKDMTLITEYTGDVDYIKNREHDDCDSMMTLLSATNPCQSLVICPDKHGNIARFINGINNHTLEGKRKQNVKCIRYNVNGECRVLLVATRDIAKGERLYYDYNGYVYEYPTHHFI
;
A
#
# COMPACT_ATOMS: atom_id res chain seq x y z
N MET A 1 13.38 0.90 -36.02
CA MET A 1 13.57 1.74 -34.81
C MET A 1 13.88 0.81 -33.65
N GLY A 2 14.71 1.23 -32.69
CA GLY A 2 15.22 0.32 -31.65
C GLY A 2 14.16 -0.08 -30.63
N PHE A 3 14.13 -1.38 -30.28
CA PHE A 3 13.41 -1.87 -29.10
C PHE A 3 14.11 -1.34 -27.83
N PRO A 4 13.38 -0.83 -26.83
CA PRO A 4 13.95 -0.58 -25.50
C PRO A 4 14.46 -1.89 -24.90
N LEU A 5 15.58 -1.82 -24.19
CA LEU A 5 16.27 -2.97 -23.61
C LEU A 5 15.35 -3.80 -22.71
N LEU A 6 15.31 -5.13 -22.92
CA LEU A 6 14.61 -6.04 -22.00
C LEU A 6 15.13 -5.85 -20.57
N GLN A 7 14.21 -5.55 -19.66
CA GLN A 7 14.43 -5.47 -18.22
C GLN A 7 14.58 -6.90 -17.66
N THR A 8 15.73 -7.52 -17.90
CA THR A 8 15.97 -8.97 -17.69
C THR A 8 16.13 -9.39 -16.23
N LYS A 9 16.20 -8.45 -15.28
CA LYS A 9 16.40 -8.73 -13.85
C LYS A 9 15.38 -8.02 -13.00
N ILE A 10 14.90 -8.75 -11.98
CA ILE A 10 13.93 -8.27 -10.99
C ILE A 10 14.38 -7.01 -10.23
N VAL A 11 15.69 -6.86 -10.02
CA VAL A 11 16.33 -5.66 -9.45
C VAL A 11 16.07 -4.42 -10.31
N ASP A 12 16.16 -4.57 -11.63
CA ASP A 12 15.93 -3.49 -12.58
C ASP A 12 14.43 -3.18 -12.72
N PHE A 13 13.56 -4.22 -12.67
CA PHE A 13 12.09 -4.09 -12.70
C PHE A 13 11.58 -3.22 -11.54
N PHE A 14 12.01 -3.52 -10.31
CA PHE A 14 11.61 -2.77 -9.11
C PHE A 14 12.47 -1.53 -8.82
N ARG A 15 13.39 -1.17 -9.72
CA ARG A 15 14.31 -0.01 -9.61
C ARG A 15 15.09 0.02 -8.28
N ILE A 16 15.52 -1.16 -7.81
CA ILE A 16 16.18 -1.33 -6.50
C ILE A 16 17.56 -0.65 -6.49
N GLU A 17 17.80 0.17 -5.47
CA GLU A 17 19.06 0.89 -5.27
C GLU A 17 20.19 -0.09 -4.92
N LYS A 18 21.27 -0.10 -5.72
CA LYS A 18 22.44 -0.96 -5.47
C LYS A 18 23.17 -0.50 -4.21
N ARG A 19 23.39 -1.41 -3.26
CA ARG A 19 24.17 -1.13 -2.05
C ARG A 19 25.61 -0.74 -2.41
N VAL A 20 26.10 0.33 -1.80
CA VAL A 20 27.54 0.57 -1.58
C VAL A 20 27.80 0.14 -0.14
N ASP A 21 28.40 -1.04 0.03
CA ASP A 21 28.61 -1.62 1.36
C ASP A 21 29.68 -0.84 2.14
N VAL A 22 29.24 -0.09 3.15
CA VAL A 22 30.10 0.49 4.19
C VAL A 22 29.84 -0.27 5.49
N PRO A 23 30.84 -0.95 6.08
CA PRO A 23 30.63 -1.77 7.26
C PRO A 23 30.41 -0.91 8.51
N PRO A 24 29.43 -1.24 9.38
CA PRO A 24 29.22 -0.51 10.63
C PRO A 24 30.31 -0.85 11.65
N LYS A 25 31.01 0.17 12.17
CA LYS A 25 31.87 0.03 13.35
C LYS A 25 30.98 -0.02 14.61
N GLY A 26 31.10 -1.08 15.40
CA GLY A 26 30.44 -1.18 16.70
C GLY A 26 31.32 -0.70 17.86
N THR A 27 30.68 -0.24 18.94
CA THR A 27 31.20 -0.25 20.32
C THR A 27 30.06 -0.05 21.34
N SER A 28 30.34 -0.37 22.60
CA SER A 28 29.38 -0.43 23.73
C SER A 28 30.17 -0.26 25.06
N VAL A 29 29.63 -0.23 26.29
CA VAL A 29 28.34 -0.63 26.90
C VAL A 29 28.03 0.33 28.09
N GLN A 30 26.80 0.39 28.65
CA GLN A 30 26.49 0.30 30.11
C GLN A 30 25.25 1.07 30.65
N ASP A 31 24.70 0.47 31.70
CA ASP A 31 23.47 0.66 32.49
C ASP A 31 23.10 2.03 33.11
N GLY A 32 21.81 2.16 33.46
CA GLY A 32 21.27 3.37 34.13
C GLY A 32 19.90 3.26 34.82
N LYS A 33 19.75 2.41 35.85
CA LYS A 33 18.76 2.50 36.97
C LYS A 33 17.24 2.48 36.65
N LYS A 34 16.58 1.37 37.07
CA LYS A 34 15.11 1.24 37.19
C LYS A 34 14.51 2.28 38.16
N ARG A 35 13.52 3.07 37.73
CA ARG A 35 12.67 3.90 38.60
C ARG A 35 11.18 3.55 38.40
N ARG A 36 10.62 2.79 39.34
CA ARG A 36 9.24 2.26 39.32
C ARG A 36 8.24 3.44 39.35
N ARG A 37 7.52 3.70 38.26
CA ARG A 37 6.41 4.68 38.20
C ARG A 37 5.08 3.94 38.06
N ARG A 38 4.03 4.46 38.71
CA ARG A 38 2.69 3.84 38.82
C ARG A 38 2.07 3.61 37.44
N LEU A 39 1.42 2.45 37.23
CA LEU A 39 0.56 2.24 36.07
C LEU A 39 -0.68 3.13 36.18
N VAL A 40 -0.64 4.28 35.52
CA VAL A 40 -1.85 4.85 34.92
C VAL A 40 -1.95 4.21 33.54
N MET A 41 -3.02 3.43 33.30
CA MET A 41 -3.27 2.85 31.97
C MET A 41 -3.71 3.96 30.99
N TYR A 42 -2.74 4.74 30.52
CA TYR A 42 -2.87 5.35 29.21
C TYR A 42 -3.12 4.23 28.20
N LYS A 43 -4.28 4.23 27.55
CA LYS A 43 -4.50 3.38 26.37
C LYS A 43 -3.34 3.65 25.41
N LYS A 44 -2.49 2.65 25.17
CA LYS A 44 -1.42 2.77 24.16
C LYS A 44 -2.09 3.25 22.87
N ARG A 45 -1.63 4.39 22.32
CA ARG A 45 -2.05 4.81 20.99
C ARG A 45 -1.73 3.67 20.03
N ARG A 46 -2.71 3.26 19.22
CA ARG A 46 -2.46 2.36 18.10
C ARG A 46 -1.63 3.16 17.10
N ARG A 47 -0.33 2.85 17.05
CA ARG A 47 0.69 3.47 16.18
C ARG A 47 0.92 2.53 14.99
N LEU A 48 1.21 3.08 13.82
CA LEU A 48 1.63 2.33 12.65
C LEU A 48 2.92 1.55 12.97
N LEU A 49 2.98 0.29 12.54
CA LEU A 49 4.19 -0.53 12.61
C LEU A 49 4.78 -0.70 11.21
N PRO A 50 6.12 -0.70 11.05
CA PRO A 50 6.73 -1.11 9.79
C PRO A 50 6.46 -2.60 9.55
N PHE A 51 6.45 -3.01 8.29
CA PHE A 51 6.50 -4.44 7.95
C PHE A 51 7.87 -5.03 8.32
N VAL A 52 7.89 -6.34 8.53
CA VAL A 52 9.13 -7.11 8.73
C VAL A 52 9.39 -7.89 7.44
N PRO A 53 10.41 -7.55 6.65
CA PRO A 53 10.71 -8.28 5.43
C PRO A 53 11.17 -9.71 5.74
N THR A 54 10.94 -10.63 4.80
CA THR A 54 11.43 -12.02 4.89
C THR A 54 12.95 -12.02 4.96
N GLU A 55 13.57 -12.70 5.94
CA GLU A 55 15.03 -12.72 6.09
C GLU A 55 15.74 -13.41 4.91
N ASP A 56 15.18 -14.53 4.43
CA ASP A 56 15.72 -15.25 3.27
C ASP A 56 15.60 -14.42 1.99
N HIS A 57 16.75 -14.14 1.38
CA HIS A 57 16.86 -13.41 0.13
C HIS A 57 16.23 -14.17 -1.04
N ALA A 58 16.34 -15.51 -1.09
CA ALA A 58 15.75 -16.29 -2.18
C ALA A 58 14.22 -16.16 -2.15
N ARG A 59 13.60 -16.36 -0.98
CA ARG A 59 12.16 -16.14 -0.81
C ARG A 59 11.70 -14.70 -1.08
N ARG A 60 12.50 -13.68 -0.75
CA ARG A 60 12.19 -12.28 -1.17
C ARG A 60 12.17 -12.12 -2.69
N LEU A 61 13.07 -12.77 -3.43
CA LEU A 61 13.04 -12.74 -4.90
C LEU A 61 11.78 -13.41 -5.45
N GLU A 62 11.32 -14.51 -4.86
CA GLU A 62 10.06 -15.18 -5.25
C GLU A 62 8.83 -14.30 -4.98
N GLN A 63 8.78 -13.65 -3.80
CA GLN A 63 7.74 -12.69 -3.43
C GLN A 63 7.63 -11.56 -4.45
N MET A 64 8.75 -10.88 -4.73
CA MET A 64 8.84 -9.85 -5.77
C MET A 64 8.50 -10.42 -7.16
N GLY A 65 8.89 -11.66 -7.47
CA GLY A 65 8.67 -12.29 -8.76
C GLY A 65 7.19 -12.57 -9.05
N SER A 66 6.43 -12.91 -8.01
CA SER A 66 4.97 -13.08 -8.11
C SER A 66 4.27 -11.78 -8.51
N LEU A 67 4.66 -10.64 -7.93
CA LEU A 67 4.12 -9.34 -8.33
C LEU A 67 4.56 -8.95 -9.75
N ALA A 68 5.85 -9.12 -10.09
CA ALA A 68 6.34 -8.80 -11.43
C ALA A 68 5.60 -9.60 -12.52
N THR A 69 5.26 -10.87 -12.24
CA THR A 69 4.47 -11.72 -13.13
C THR A 69 3.04 -11.19 -13.30
N ALA A 70 2.35 -10.83 -12.21
CA ALA A 70 0.99 -10.29 -12.27
C ALA A 70 0.92 -8.92 -12.98
N LEU A 71 1.86 -8.01 -12.69
CA LEU A 71 1.97 -6.71 -13.37
C LEU A 71 2.26 -6.89 -14.87
N THR A 72 3.16 -7.80 -15.24
CA THR A 72 3.48 -8.10 -16.65
C THR A 72 2.28 -8.68 -17.39
N ALA A 73 1.51 -9.57 -16.75
CA ALA A 73 0.31 -10.18 -17.35
C ALA A 73 -0.82 -9.18 -17.62
N LEU A 74 -0.86 -8.06 -16.89
CA LEU A 74 -1.82 -6.97 -17.09
C LEU A 74 -1.22 -5.76 -17.84
N HIS A 75 0.02 -5.86 -18.34
CA HIS A 75 0.75 -4.78 -19.01
C HIS A 75 0.95 -3.49 -18.17
N ILE A 76 1.14 -3.64 -16.87
CA ILE A 76 1.32 -2.53 -15.91
C ILE A 76 2.81 -2.35 -15.59
N GLU A 77 3.31 -1.12 -15.65
CA GLU A 77 4.63 -0.76 -15.12
C GLU A 77 4.62 -0.64 -13.59
N TYR A 78 5.68 -1.13 -12.94
CA TYR A 78 5.79 -0.97 -11.48
C TYR A 78 6.02 0.49 -11.06
N SER A 79 5.16 0.99 -10.17
CA SER A 79 5.35 2.25 -9.45
C SER A 79 4.89 2.13 -7.99
N ASN A 80 5.78 2.44 -7.06
CA ASN A 80 5.48 2.50 -5.61
C ASN A 80 5.25 3.91 -5.08
N ASP A 81 5.00 4.87 -5.98
CA ASP A 81 4.67 6.25 -5.68
C ASP A 81 3.44 6.68 -6.50
N LEU A 82 2.75 7.73 -6.05
CA LEU A 82 1.74 8.42 -6.86
C LEU A 82 2.42 9.12 -8.04
N THR A 83 2.01 8.78 -9.25
CA THR A 83 2.51 9.34 -10.50
C THR A 83 1.56 10.43 -11.02
N TYR A 84 2.12 11.46 -11.66
CA TYR A 84 1.39 12.61 -12.17
C TYR A 84 1.80 12.82 -13.63
N ILE A 85 0.97 12.30 -14.54
CA ILE A 85 1.25 12.27 -15.98
C ILE A 85 0.77 13.57 -16.64
N CYS A 86 1.35 13.93 -17.79
CA CYS A 86 0.83 15.00 -18.62
C CYS A 86 -0.65 14.72 -18.98
N ASP A 87 -1.44 15.78 -19.11
CA ASP A 87 -2.88 15.75 -19.44
C ASP A 87 -3.80 15.05 -18.40
N MET A 88 -3.25 14.53 -17.31
CA MET A 88 -3.98 14.10 -16.10
C MET A 88 -3.94 15.18 -15.00
N ALA A 89 -4.19 14.82 -13.74
CA ALA A 89 -4.12 15.78 -12.64
C ALA A 89 -2.65 16.13 -12.29
N PRO A 90 -2.29 17.41 -12.19
CA PRO A 90 -0.96 17.81 -11.74
C PRO A 90 -0.81 17.59 -10.23
N ARG A 91 0.43 17.38 -9.77
CA ARG A 91 0.73 17.22 -8.33
C ARG A 91 0.19 18.35 -7.44
N SER A 92 0.12 19.57 -7.97
CA SER A 92 -0.45 20.75 -7.29
C SER A 92 -1.96 20.67 -7.03
N ALA A 93 -2.69 19.75 -7.68
CA ALA A 93 -4.10 19.47 -7.39
C ALA A 93 -4.27 18.57 -6.15
N ASN A 94 -3.28 17.73 -5.82
CA ASN A 94 -3.33 16.85 -4.64
C ASN A 94 -3.03 17.63 -3.36
N ARG A 95 -4.05 18.35 -2.86
CA ARG A 95 -3.99 19.11 -1.61
C ARG A 95 -5.07 18.61 -0.65
N ALA A 96 -4.65 18.04 0.48
CA ALA A 96 -5.55 17.44 1.46
C ALA A 96 -6.48 18.45 2.18
N GLU A 97 -6.22 19.75 2.06
CA GLU A 97 -7.12 20.83 2.51
C GLU A 97 -8.43 20.89 1.72
N PHE A 98 -8.47 20.35 0.49
CA PHE A 98 -9.68 20.35 -0.35
C PHE A 98 -10.66 19.23 0.02
N GLU A 99 -10.26 18.27 0.86
CA GLU A 99 -11.10 17.14 1.28
C GLU A 99 -12.35 17.66 2.01
N LYS A 100 -13.53 17.25 1.53
CA LYS A 100 -14.81 17.63 2.11
C LYS A 100 -14.95 17.06 3.53
N GLY A 101 -14.98 17.94 4.52
CA GLY A 101 -14.99 17.57 5.95
C GLY A 101 -13.61 17.44 6.57
N GLY A 102 -12.54 17.63 5.79
CA GLY A 102 -11.14 17.59 6.23
C GLY A 102 -10.56 16.17 6.27
N MET A 103 -9.27 16.07 5.96
CA MET A 103 -8.52 14.80 6.02
C MET A 103 -7.69 14.71 7.29
N GLN A 104 -7.74 13.56 7.97
CA GLN A 104 -6.92 13.29 9.16
C GLN A 104 -5.41 13.38 8.84
N VAL A 105 -4.64 14.02 9.72
CA VAL A 105 -3.19 14.21 9.55
C VAL A 105 -2.45 13.00 10.11
N LEU A 106 -1.54 12.43 9.33
CA LEU A 106 -0.67 11.35 9.80
C LEU A 106 0.30 11.91 10.87
N HIS A 107 0.40 11.28 12.03
CA HIS A 107 1.27 11.78 13.09
C HIS A 107 2.75 11.59 12.73
N LYS A 108 3.62 12.46 13.27
CA LYS A 108 5.07 12.44 12.97
C LYS A 108 5.71 11.05 13.16
N GLU A 109 5.37 10.35 14.24
CA GLU A 109 5.84 8.99 14.52
C GLU A 109 5.42 7.97 13.45
N ASP A 110 4.24 8.14 12.85
CA ASP A 110 3.72 7.27 11.79
C ASP A 110 4.29 7.67 10.41
N ILE A 111 4.61 8.95 10.19
CA ILE A 111 5.38 9.44 9.03
C ILE A 111 6.80 8.85 9.06
N GLU A 112 7.48 8.87 10.20
CA GLU A 112 8.80 8.24 10.38
C GLU A 112 8.75 6.73 10.06
N THR A 113 7.67 6.04 10.43
CA THR A 113 7.45 4.63 10.08
C THR A 113 7.12 4.42 8.58
N LEU A 114 6.36 5.33 7.95
CA LEU A 114 6.06 5.30 6.52
C LEU A 114 7.34 5.51 5.68
N ASP A 115 8.18 6.48 6.06
CA ASP A 115 9.45 6.75 5.39
C ASP A 115 10.49 5.63 5.62
N GLN A 116 10.49 4.99 6.80
CA GLN A 116 11.23 3.74 7.02
C GLN A 116 10.80 2.66 6.03
N CYS A 117 9.49 2.47 5.81
CA CYS A 117 8.98 1.49 4.85
C CYS A 117 9.43 1.82 3.42
N ARG A 118 9.29 3.08 2.96
CA ARG A 118 9.80 3.55 1.66
C ARG A 118 11.29 3.26 1.48
N ALA A 119 12.10 3.47 2.52
CA ALA A 119 13.53 3.18 2.50
C ALA A 119 13.85 1.67 2.45
N MET A 120 12.98 0.79 2.97
CA MET A 120 13.08 -0.67 2.82
C MET A 120 12.75 -1.10 1.39
N TRP A 121 11.61 -0.64 0.84
CA TRP A 121 11.21 -0.94 -0.55
C TRP A 121 12.32 -0.66 -1.58
N LYS A 122 12.97 0.50 -1.47
CA LYS A 122 14.10 0.93 -2.32
C LYS A 122 15.31 -0.02 -2.28
N LYS A 123 15.50 -0.77 -1.19
CA LYS A 123 16.60 -1.72 -0.99
C LYS A 123 16.26 -3.16 -1.40
N GLY A 124 15.04 -3.42 -1.88
CA GLY A 124 14.54 -4.79 -2.06
C GLY A 124 14.16 -5.48 -0.75
N GLU A 125 13.92 -4.71 0.31
CA GLU A 125 13.36 -5.17 1.59
C GLU A 125 11.85 -4.94 1.55
N TRP A 126 11.10 -5.99 1.20
CA TRP A 126 9.66 -5.94 0.87
C TRP A 126 8.80 -6.55 1.97
N PRO A 127 7.53 -6.14 2.13
CA PRO A 127 6.59 -6.84 3.01
C PRO A 127 6.45 -8.31 2.56
N PRO A 128 6.24 -9.25 3.50
CA PRO A 128 6.23 -10.68 3.20
C PRO A 128 4.88 -11.06 2.57
N LEU A 129 4.70 -10.73 1.29
CA LEU A 129 3.48 -10.90 0.52
C LEU A 129 3.78 -11.65 -0.78
N VAL A 130 2.83 -12.46 -1.23
CA VAL A 130 2.86 -13.12 -2.55
C VAL A 130 1.57 -12.79 -3.30
N VAL A 131 1.68 -12.62 -4.62
CA VAL A 131 0.51 -12.54 -5.52
C VAL A 131 0.20 -13.94 -6.02
N VAL A 132 -1.04 -14.40 -5.84
CA VAL A 132 -1.49 -15.75 -6.17
C VAL A 132 -2.73 -15.66 -7.06
N PHE A 133 -2.72 -16.38 -8.19
CA PHE A 133 -3.88 -16.46 -9.07
C PHE A 133 -4.87 -17.51 -8.56
N ASP A 134 -6.09 -17.07 -8.31
CA ASP A 134 -7.26 -17.85 -7.90
C ASP A 134 -8.25 -17.90 -9.07
N GLN A 135 -8.86 -19.05 -9.34
CA GLN A 135 -9.77 -19.22 -10.48
C GLN A 135 -11.08 -18.45 -10.33
N CYS A 136 -11.48 -18.12 -9.10
CA CYS A 136 -12.74 -17.48 -8.77
C CYS A 136 -12.56 -15.99 -8.44
N GLU A 137 -11.40 -15.63 -7.86
CA GLU A 137 -11.09 -14.28 -7.41
C GLU A 137 -10.03 -13.53 -8.24
N GLY A 138 -9.45 -14.18 -9.26
CA GLY A 138 -8.39 -13.59 -10.09
C GLY A 138 -7.06 -13.47 -9.37
N TYR A 139 -6.30 -12.40 -9.58
CA TYR A 139 -5.07 -12.15 -8.83
C TYR A 139 -5.39 -11.66 -7.41
N THR A 140 -4.94 -12.43 -6.42
CA THR A 140 -5.11 -12.16 -4.99
C THR A 140 -3.76 -11.96 -4.30
N VAL A 141 -3.76 -11.39 -3.08
CA VAL A 141 -2.54 -11.21 -2.27
C VAL A 141 -2.64 -12.00 -0.97
N GLU A 142 -1.61 -12.79 -0.66
CA GLU A 142 -1.54 -13.62 0.54
C GLU A 142 -0.28 -13.30 1.36
N ALA A 143 -0.39 -13.37 2.69
CA ALA A 143 0.73 -13.15 3.60
C ALA A 143 1.67 -14.38 3.60
N ASP A 144 2.94 -14.19 3.26
CA ASP A 144 3.96 -15.25 3.26
C ASP A 144 4.77 -15.33 4.57
N SER A 145 4.45 -14.47 5.54
CA SER A 145 4.89 -14.55 6.94
C SER A 145 3.81 -13.96 7.84
N GLN A 146 3.98 -14.05 9.16
CA GLN A 146 3.08 -13.40 10.10
C GLN A 146 3.18 -11.88 9.98
N ILE A 147 2.04 -11.21 9.79
CA ILE A 147 1.91 -9.75 9.83
C ILE A 147 1.15 -9.39 11.12
N LYS A 148 1.56 -8.31 11.80
CA LYS A 148 0.97 -7.90 13.07
C LYS A 148 -0.13 -6.85 12.86
N ASP A 149 -1.04 -6.76 13.83
CA ASP A 149 -1.95 -5.63 13.94
C ASP A 149 -1.21 -4.29 13.83
N MET A 150 -1.80 -3.33 13.12
CA MET A 150 -1.26 -2.00 12.81
C MET A 150 -0.02 -1.98 11.90
N THR A 151 0.43 -3.10 11.32
CA THR A 151 1.49 -3.08 10.30
C THR A 151 1.00 -2.42 9.00
N LEU A 152 1.81 -1.49 8.48
CA LEU A 152 1.65 -0.95 7.13
C LEU A 152 1.90 -2.07 6.10
N ILE A 153 0.90 -2.35 5.27
CA ILE A 153 1.00 -3.29 4.16
C ILE A 153 1.67 -2.62 2.97
N THR A 154 1.06 -1.52 2.47
CA THR A 154 1.54 -0.75 1.32
C THR A 154 0.82 0.60 1.23
N GLU A 155 1.34 1.53 0.42
CA GLU A 155 0.55 2.63 -0.14
C GLU A 155 -0.27 2.09 -1.34
N TYR A 156 -1.45 2.66 -1.59
CA TYR A 156 -2.14 2.48 -2.88
C TYR A 156 -1.55 3.48 -3.87
N THR A 157 -1.08 3.01 -5.03
CA THR A 157 -0.28 3.81 -5.98
C THR A 157 -0.75 3.63 -7.41
N GLY A 158 -0.41 4.61 -8.24
CA GLY A 158 -0.77 4.69 -9.66
C GLY A 158 -0.88 6.14 -10.13
N ASP A 159 -1.38 6.30 -11.35
CA ASP A 159 -1.52 7.60 -11.99
C ASP A 159 -2.67 8.39 -11.34
N VAL A 160 -2.39 9.61 -10.90
CA VAL A 160 -3.39 10.49 -10.28
C VAL A 160 -4.11 11.30 -11.35
N ASP A 161 -5.43 11.18 -11.38
CA ASP A 161 -6.29 11.85 -12.34
C ASP A 161 -7.53 12.45 -11.67
N TYR A 162 -8.27 13.29 -12.38
CA TYR A 162 -9.55 13.82 -11.92
C TYR A 162 -10.67 12.79 -12.12
N ILE A 163 -11.60 12.65 -11.17
CA ILE A 163 -12.73 11.70 -11.28
C ILE A 163 -13.53 11.92 -12.59
N LYS A 164 -13.79 13.17 -12.95
CA LYS A 164 -14.49 13.55 -14.19
C LYS A 164 -13.84 13.02 -15.49
N ASN A 165 -12.54 12.74 -15.47
CA ASN A 165 -11.79 12.22 -16.63
C ASN A 165 -11.99 10.70 -16.79
N ARG A 166 -12.51 10.04 -15.74
CA ARG A 166 -12.61 8.58 -15.59
C ARG A 166 -14.06 8.07 -15.43
N GLU A 167 -15.06 8.92 -15.69
CA GLU A 167 -16.50 8.59 -15.59
C GLU A 167 -16.94 7.43 -16.50
N HIS A 168 -16.19 7.16 -17.57
CA HIS A 168 -16.44 6.12 -18.57
C HIS A 168 -15.29 5.10 -18.66
N ASP A 169 -14.43 5.06 -17.64
CA ASP A 169 -13.27 4.17 -17.57
C ASP A 169 -13.70 2.77 -17.08
N ASP A 170 -13.14 1.71 -17.66
CA ASP A 170 -13.43 0.31 -17.33
C ASP A 170 -12.47 -0.30 -16.30
N CYS A 171 -11.55 0.51 -15.74
CA CYS A 171 -10.62 0.08 -14.70
C CYS A 171 -11.32 -0.31 -13.39
N ASP A 172 -11.34 -1.62 -13.13
CA ASP A 172 -11.82 -2.26 -11.89
C ASP A 172 -11.04 -1.90 -10.61
N SER A 173 -9.91 -1.19 -10.74
CA SER A 173 -8.95 -0.97 -9.67
C SER A 173 -8.80 0.51 -9.28
N MET A 174 -9.76 1.36 -9.65
CA MET A 174 -9.74 2.77 -9.28
C MET A 174 -9.89 2.98 -7.76
N MET A 175 -9.11 3.91 -7.19
CA MET A 175 -9.12 4.21 -5.76
C MET A 175 -9.25 5.72 -5.50
N THR A 176 -10.30 6.14 -4.78
CA THR A 176 -10.49 7.56 -4.44
C THR A 176 -9.32 8.11 -3.63
N LEU A 177 -8.72 9.22 -4.11
CA LEU A 177 -7.63 9.93 -3.43
C LEU A 177 -8.18 11.11 -2.62
N LEU A 178 -8.97 11.96 -3.26
CA LEU A 178 -9.47 13.24 -2.73
C LEU A 178 -10.95 13.40 -3.12
N SER A 179 -11.82 13.59 -2.14
CA SER A 179 -13.24 13.88 -2.34
C SER A 179 -13.49 15.36 -2.05
N ALA A 180 -13.38 16.20 -3.07
CA ALA A 180 -13.46 17.65 -2.91
C ALA A 180 -14.91 18.16 -2.81
N THR A 181 -15.10 19.34 -2.20
CA THR A 181 -16.42 20.01 -2.18
C THR A 181 -16.90 20.38 -3.59
N ASN A 182 -15.97 20.71 -4.49
CA ASN A 182 -16.22 20.86 -5.92
C ASN A 182 -15.85 19.54 -6.63
N PRO A 183 -16.81 18.78 -7.21
CA PRO A 183 -16.53 17.49 -7.85
C PRO A 183 -15.44 17.55 -8.94
N CYS A 184 -15.32 18.68 -9.64
CA CYS A 184 -14.30 18.90 -10.67
C CYS A 184 -12.86 18.94 -10.14
N GLN A 185 -12.66 18.95 -8.81
CA GLN A 185 -11.37 18.92 -8.12
C GLN A 185 -11.11 17.59 -7.41
N SER A 186 -12.07 16.66 -7.41
CA SER A 186 -11.89 15.33 -6.81
C SER A 186 -10.91 14.48 -7.64
N LEU A 187 -10.08 13.70 -6.95
CA LEU A 187 -9.00 12.92 -7.55
C LEU A 187 -9.15 11.42 -7.28
N VAL A 188 -8.71 10.63 -8.23
CA VAL A 188 -8.68 9.16 -8.22
C VAL A 188 -7.28 8.68 -8.59
N ILE A 189 -6.86 7.57 -7.99
CA ILE A 189 -5.67 6.81 -8.38
C ILE A 189 -6.11 5.76 -9.39
N CYS A 190 -5.48 5.76 -10.55
CA CYS A 190 -5.70 4.83 -11.64
C CYS A 190 -4.45 3.94 -11.75
N PRO A 191 -4.50 2.68 -11.28
CA PRO A 191 -3.34 1.78 -11.35
C PRO A 191 -3.29 1.02 -12.69
N ASP A 192 -3.90 1.57 -13.74
CA ASP A 192 -4.10 1.00 -15.07
C ASP A 192 -2.79 0.84 -15.85
N LYS A 193 -1.91 1.85 -15.77
CA LYS A 193 -0.60 1.85 -16.46
C LYS A 193 0.58 1.74 -15.50
N HIS A 194 0.47 2.34 -14.32
CA HIS A 194 1.50 2.33 -13.28
C HIS A 194 0.90 1.84 -11.97
N GLY A 195 1.54 0.93 -11.24
CA GLY A 195 1.00 0.46 -9.95
C GLY A 195 1.91 -0.47 -9.16
N ASN A 196 1.46 -0.86 -7.97
CA ASN A 196 2.13 -1.80 -7.07
C ASN A 196 1.21 -2.95 -6.64
N ILE A 197 1.56 -3.65 -5.56
CA ILE A 197 0.78 -4.77 -5.02
C ILE A 197 -0.63 -4.40 -4.51
N ALA A 198 -0.89 -3.13 -4.23
CA ALA A 198 -2.15 -2.68 -3.61
C ALA A 198 -3.39 -2.99 -4.46
N ARG A 199 -3.27 -2.92 -5.79
CA ARG A 199 -4.37 -3.19 -6.71
C ARG A 199 -4.82 -4.66 -6.77
N PHE A 200 -4.01 -5.56 -6.22
CA PHE A 200 -4.28 -7.01 -6.19
C PHE A 200 -4.81 -7.49 -4.83
N ILE A 201 -5.09 -6.57 -3.88
CA ILE A 201 -5.68 -6.93 -2.58
C ILE A 201 -7.20 -6.91 -2.69
N ASN A 202 -7.84 -8.05 -2.43
CA ASN A 202 -9.26 -8.26 -2.65
C ASN A 202 -10.17 -7.47 -1.72
N GLY A 203 -11.41 -7.29 -2.17
CA GLY A 203 -12.48 -6.66 -1.40
C GLY A 203 -13.35 -7.68 -0.67
N ILE A 204 -13.95 -7.28 0.44
CA ILE A 204 -14.98 -8.09 1.11
C ILE A 204 -16.36 -7.95 0.45
N ASN A 205 -17.16 -9.02 0.47
CA ASN A 205 -18.59 -8.91 0.20
C ASN A 205 -19.28 -8.12 1.34
N ASN A 206 -19.81 -6.93 1.04
CA ASN A 206 -20.46 -6.05 2.03
C ASN A 206 -21.87 -6.53 2.43
N HIS A 207 -22.41 -7.55 1.75
CA HIS A 207 -23.80 -8.00 1.89
C HIS A 207 -23.94 -9.29 2.73
N THR A 208 -22.85 -10.05 2.91
CA THR A 208 -22.83 -11.26 3.74
C THR A 208 -22.11 -11.03 5.08
N LEU A 209 -22.52 -11.75 6.13
CA LEU A 209 -21.83 -11.71 7.42
C LEU A 209 -20.45 -12.38 7.36
N GLU A 210 -20.31 -13.38 6.49
CA GLU A 210 -19.05 -14.11 6.27
C GLU A 210 -18.02 -13.26 5.53
N GLY A 211 -18.42 -12.57 4.44
CA GLY A 211 -17.55 -11.63 3.74
C GLY A 211 -16.96 -10.57 4.67
N LYS A 212 -17.79 -9.97 5.54
CA LYS A 212 -17.34 -9.01 6.57
C LYS A 212 -16.34 -9.58 7.57
N ARG A 213 -16.34 -10.89 7.82
CA ARG A 213 -15.36 -11.56 8.72
C ARG A 213 -14.01 -11.79 8.06
N LYS A 214 -13.93 -11.80 6.71
CA LYS A 214 -12.66 -11.94 5.99
C LYS A 214 -11.74 -10.72 6.14
N GLN A 215 -12.31 -9.54 6.43
CA GLN A 215 -11.54 -8.30 6.54
C GLN A 215 -10.40 -8.40 7.57
N ASN A 216 -9.17 -8.20 7.10
CA ASN A 216 -7.95 -8.18 7.90
C ASN A 216 -7.04 -6.98 7.58
N VAL A 217 -7.38 -6.21 6.53
CA VAL A 217 -6.73 -4.96 6.13
C VAL A 217 -7.78 -3.83 6.09
N LYS A 218 -7.35 -2.60 6.32
CA LYS A 218 -8.14 -1.39 6.12
C LYS A 218 -7.42 -0.40 5.22
N CYS A 219 -8.11 0.06 4.19
CA CYS A 219 -7.73 1.22 3.39
C CYS A 219 -8.07 2.50 4.17
N ILE A 220 -7.11 3.43 4.28
CA ILE A 220 -7.22 4.65 5.07
C ILE A 220 -6.56 5.82 4.32
N ARG A 221 -7.30 6.92 4.17
CA ARG A 221 -6.77 8.17 3.58
C ARG A 221 -6.19 9.08 4.68
N TYR A 222 -5.01 9.64 4.43
CA TYR A 222 -4.27 10.51 5.33
C TYR A 222 -3.70 11.73 4.60
N ASN A 223 -3.73 12.88 5.28
CA ASN A 223 -2.91 14.04 4.95
C ASN A 223 -1.48 13.77 5.42
N VAL A 224 -0.55 13.68 4.48
CA VAL A 224 0.89 13.54 4.72
C VAL A 224 1.57 14.76 4.10
N ASN A 225 2.07 15.66 4.95
CA ASN A 225 2.76 16.88 4.54
C ASN A 225 1.98 17.80 3.57
N GLY A 226 0.64 17.78 3.63
CA GLY A 226 -0.26 18.56 2.79
C GLY A 226 -0.87 17.79 1.60
N GLU A 227 -0.32 16.62 1.26
CA GLU A 227 -0.82 15.76 0.18
C GLU A 227 -1.73 14.65 0.72
N CYS A 228 -2.73 14.25 -0.07
CA CYS A 228 -3.50 13.04 0.21
C CYS A 228 -2.63 11.81 -0.10
N ARG A 229 -2.67 10.81 0.79
CA ARG A 229 -2.09 9.48 0.59
C ARG A 229 -3.07 8.41 1.04
N VAL A 230 -3.05 7.26 0.37
CA VAL A 230 -3.91 6.11 0.67
C VAL A 230 -3.05 4.98 1.20
N LEU A 231 -3.29 4.56 2.45
CA LEU A 231 -2.52 3.54 3.15
C LEU A 231 -3.37 2.29 3.41
N LEU A 232 -2.79 1.11 3.19
CA LEU A 232 -3.37 -0.18 3.56
C LEU A 232 -2.68 -0.68 4.83
N VAL A 233 -3.44 -0.92 5.90
CA VAL A 233 -2.93 -1.26 7.24
C VAL A 233 -3.64 -2.49 7.78
N ALA A 234 -2.90 -3.43 8.38
CA ALA A 234 -3.46 -4.59 9.07
C ALA A 234 -4.35 -4.17 10.26
N THR A 235 -5.53 -4.76 10.39
CA THR A 235 -6.50 -4.45 11.46
C THR A 235 -6.49 -5.44 12.62
N ARG A 236 -5.75 -6.54 12.45
CA ARG A 236 -5.47 -7.62 13.40
C ARG A 236 -4.17 -8.32 12.97
N ASP A 237 -3.69 -9.26 13.77
CA ASP A 237 -2.66 -10.19 13.33
C ASP A 237 -3.19 -11.05 12.16
N ILE A 238 -2.32 -11.31 11.17
CA ILE A 238 -2.57 -12.06 9.94
C ILE A 238 -1.56 -13.21 9.90
N ALA A 239 -2.05 -14.44 9.67
CA ALA A 239 -1.21 -15.62 9.62
C ALA A 239 -0.53 -15.80 8.24
N LYS A 240 0.56 -16.59 8.20
CA LYS A 240 1.12 -17.05 6.92
C LYS A 240 0.10 -17.92 6.18
N GLY A 241 -0.04 -17.71 4.87
CA GLY A 241 -1.03 -18.33 4.00
C GLY A 241 -2.41 -17.68 4.06
N GLU A 242 -2.58 -16.58 4.81
CA GLU A 242 -3.85 -15.88 4.90
C GLU A 242 -3.96 -14.82 3.79
N ARG A 243 -5.05 -14.86 3.02
CA ARG A 243 -5.38 -13.88 1.98
C ARG A 243 -5.79 -12.53 2.58
N LEU A 244 -5.32 -11.43 2.00
CA LEU A 244 -5.60 -10.08 2.46
C LEU A 244 -6.90 -9.57 1.85
N TYR A 245 -7.78 -9.03 2.69
CA TYR A 245 -9.04 -8.41 2.29
C TYR A 245 -9.26 -7.08 3.01
N TYR A 246 -9.74 -6.07 2.27
CA TYR A 246 -10.23 -4.82 2.83
C TYR A 246 -11.64 -4.46 2.34
N ASP A 247 -12.23 -3.42 2.92
CA ASP A 247 -13.53 -2.90 2.46
C ASP A 247 -13.32 -1.86 1.35
N TYR A 248 -13.65 -2.23 0.10
CA TYR A 248 -13.60 -1.33 -1.05
C TYR A 248 -14.55 -0.13 -0.88
N ASN A 249 -15.68 -0.34 -0.17
CA ASN A 249 -16.69 0.68 0.10
C ASN A 249 -16.47 1.41 1.44
N GLY A 250 -15.26 1.40 1.98
CA GLY A 250 -14.92 1.96 3.29
C GLY A 250 -15.11 3.48 3.46
N TYR A 251 -15.51 4.20 2.41
CA TYR A 251 -15.87 5.63 2.45
C TYR A 251 -17.07 5.97 1.57
N VAL A 252 -17.10 5.49 0.32
CA VAL A 252 -18.22 5.66 -0.62
C VAL A 252 -18.71 4.29 -1.08
N TYR A 253 -20.03 4.12 -1.22
CA TYR A 253 -20.67 2.87 -1.67
C TYR A 253 -20.83 2.86 -3.20
N GLU A 254 -19.71 2.87 -3.91
CA GLU A 254 -19.68 2.89 -5.39
C GLU A 254 -19.29 1.52 -6.00
N TYR A 255 -18.63 0.65 -5.24
CA TYR A 255 -18.14 -0.63 -5.75
C TYR A 255 -19.15 -1.78 -5.53
N PRO A 256 -19.62 -2.50 -6.57
CA PRO A 256 -20.64 -3.53 -6.43
C PRO A 256 -20.07 -4.87 -5.91
N THR A 257 -20.05 -5.09 -4.59
CA THR A 257 -19.42 -6.28 -3.98
C THR A 257 -20.35 -7.50 -3.79
N HIS A 258 -21.59 -7.46 -4.30
CA HIS A 258 -22.56 -8.56 -4.18
C HIS A 258 -22.06 -9.92 -4.70
N HIS A 259 -21.21 -9.89 -5.74
CA HIS A 259 -20.66 -11.06 -6.43
C HIS A 259 -19.34 -11.55 -5.83
N PHE A 260 -18.80 -10.86 -4.82
CA PHE A 260 -17.58 -11.28 -4.12
C PHE A 260 -17.86 -12.50 -3.24
N ILE A 261 -16.84 -13.34 -3.08
CA ILE A 261 -16.90 -14.64 -2.38
C ILE A 261 -16.64 -14.45 -0.89
#